data_AF-A0A7X5WLA6-F1
#
_entry.id   AF-A0A7X5WLA6-F1
#
_cell.length_a   1.000
_cell.length_b   1.000
_cell.length_c   1.000
_cell.angle_alpha   90.00
_cell.angle_beta   90.00
_cell.angle_gamma   90.00
#
_symmetry.space_group_name_H-M   'P 1'
#
loop_
_entity.id
_entity.type
_entity.pdbx_description
1 polymer ?
#
loop_
_entity_poly.entity_id
_entity_poly.type
_entity_poly.pdbx_seq_one_letter_code
_entity_poly.pdbx_strand_id
1 'polypeptide(L)'
;MRLDAPFRSSLHQRRTVAVLALLQPDVRVEARLSSALSGAHEVVVRPSWSALEEALDRGDVEACLVDADHPDRTTASRRISSLRRRFPDIAIVTCLDADRS
;
A
#
# COMPACT_ATOMS: atom_id res chain seq x y z
N MET A 1 29.04 -44.42 19.71
CA MET A 1 29.05 -43.16 20.49
C MET A 1 29.62 -42.05 19.63
N ARG A 2 28.73 -41.23 19.04
CA ARG A 2 28.94 -39.82 18.70
C ARG A 2 27.54 -39.22 18.59
N LEU A 3 27.20 -38.39 19.57
CA LEU A 3 26.03 -37.53 19.61
C LEU A 3 26.30 -36.35 18.68
N ASP A 4 25.34 -35.97 17.84
CA ASP A 4 24.75 -34.63 17.91
C ASP A 4 23.51 -34.49 17.02
N ALA A 5 22.54 -33.79 17.59
CA ALA A 5 21.13 -33.68 17.23
C ALA A 5 20.85 -32.80 15.99
N PRO A 6 19.65 -32.88 15.38
CA PRO A 6 19.26 -32.05 14.25
C PRO A 6 19.06 -30.60 14.72
N PHE A 7 19.94 -29.69 14.27
CA PHE A 7 19.82 -28.28 14.65
C PHE A 7 18.90 -27.51 13.70
N ARG A 8 17.65 -27.41 14.16
CA ARG A 8 16.75 -26.25 14.10
C ARG A 8 16.11 -25.87 12.76
N SER A 9 14.87 -26.31 12.65
CA SER A 9 13.70 -25.50 12.30
C SER A 9 13.96 -23.98 12.38
N SER A 10 14.14 -23.31 11.24
CA SER A 10 13.86 -21.88 11.14
C SER A 10 12.39 -21.71 10.76
N LEU A 11 11.52 -22.05 11.70
CA LEU A 11 10.14 -21.59 11.69
C LEU A 11 10.17 -20.07 11.94
N HIS A 12 9.58 -19.32 11.00
CA HIS A 12 9.15 -17.95 11.19
C HIS A 12 10.26 -16.91 11.39
N GLN A 13 10.97 -16.59 10.30
CA GLN A 13 11.12 -15.16 10.03
C GLN A 13 9.70 -14.66 9.74
N ARG A 14 8.99 -14.21 10.78
CA ARG A 14 7.82 -13.34 10.60
C ARG A 14 8.36 -12.15 9.82
N ARG A 15 8.33 -12.23 8.49
CA ARG A 15 8.40 -11.04 7.67
C ARG A 15 7.18 -10.26 8.12
N THR A 16 7.40 -9.20 8.89
CA THR A 16 6.49 -8.06 8.93
C THR A 16 6.48 -7.52 7.52
N VAL A 17 5.68 -8.17 6.68
CA VAL A 17 5.43 -7.79 5.31
C VAL A 17 4.61 -6.52 5.42
N ALA A 18 5.08 -5.43 4.82
CA ALA A 18 4.38 -4.18 4.98
C ALA A 18 2.99 -4.23 4.31
N VAL A 19 1.98 -3.64 4.95
CA VAL A 19 0.61 -3.56 4.43
C VAL A 19 0.45 -2.26 3.65
N LEU A 20 0.22 -2.39 2.35
CA LEU A 20 0.08 -1.28 1.40
C LEU A 20 -1.39 -1.11 1.02
N ALA A 21 -1.94 0.08 1.23
CA ALA A 21 -3.24 0.44 0.68
C ALA A 21 -3.11 0.86 -0.79
N LEU A 22 -3.99 0.38 -1.66
CA LEU A 22 -4.07 0.79 -3.06
C LEU A 22 -5.42 1.43 -3.35
N LEU A 23 -5.43 2.72 -3.69
CA LEU A 23 -6.58 3.45 -4.20
C LEU A 23 -6.35 3.78 -5.68
N GLN A 24 -6.84 2.92 -6.55
CA GLN A 24 -6.66 3.02 -8.00
C GLN A 24 -7.97 2.63 -8.71
N PRO A 25 -8.75 3.59 -9.25
CA PRO A 25 -10.03 3.30 -9.89
C PRO A 25 -9.91 2.55 -11.22
N ASP A 26 -8.76 2.63 -11.91
CA ASP A 26 -8.53 1.85 -13.12
C ASP A 26 -8.16 0.41 -12.76
N VAL A 27 -9.09 -0.52 -13.02
CA VAL A 27 -8.94 -1.95 -12.72
C VAL A 27 -7.71 -2.60 -13.36
N ARG A 28 -7.22 -2.09 -14.50
CA ARG A 28 -6.02 -2.63 -15.17
C ARG A 28 -4.77 -2.15 -14.45
N VAL A 29 -4.72 -0.86 -14.08
CA VAL A 29 -3.61 -0.31 -13.30
C VAL A 29 -3.57 -0.95 -11.92
N GLU A 30 -4.73 -1.10 -11.28
CA GLU A 30 -4.88 -1.78 -9.99
C GLU A 30 -4.32 -3.21 -10.05
N ALA A 31 -4.73 -4.01 -11.03
CA ALA A 31 -4.26 -5.39 -11.19
C ALA A 31 -2.74 -5.47 -11.42
N ARG A 32 -2.19 -4.55 -12.24
CA ARG A 32 -0.74 -4.49 -12.50
C ARG A 32 0.04 -4.14 -11.24
N LEU A 33 -0.39 -3.10 -10.51
CA LEU A 33 0.26 -2.68 -9.27
C LEU A 33 0.15 -3.78 -8.20
N SER A 34 -1.04 -4.35 -8.02
CA SER A 34 -1.27 -5.44 -7.07
C SER A 34 -0.37 -6.63 -7.39
N SER A 35 -0.32 -7.06 -8.66
CA SER A 35 0.55 -8.16 -9.07
C SER A 35 2.04 -7.86 -8.88
N ALA A 36 2.48 -6.62 -9.11
CA ALA A 36 3.89 -6.24 -8.99
C ALA A 36 4.37 -6.14 -7.54
N LEU A 37 3.48 -5.73 -6.63
CA LEU A 37 3.79 -5.53 -5.21
C LEU A 37 3.52 -6.77 -4.36
N SER A 38 2.61 -7.64 -4.79
CA SER A 38 2.30 -8.89 -4.10
C SER A 38 3.54 -9.79 -3.99
N GLY A 39 3.74 -10.36 -2.80
CA GLY A 39 4.86 -11.25 -2.48
C GLY A 39 6.00 -10.54 -1.73
N ALA A 40 6.20 -9.25 -1.98
CA ALA A 40 7.05 -8.39 -1.14
C ALA A 40 6.23 -7.68 -0.05
N HIS A 41 4.96 -7.39 -0.35
CA HIS A 41 4.02 -6.65 0.48
C HIS A 41 2.64 -7.33 0.51
N GLU A 42 1.86 -7.05 1.55
CA GLU A 42 0.43 -7.32 1.58
C GLU A 42 -0.25 -6.12 0.93
N VAL A 43 -0.98 -6.33 -0.16
CA VAL A 43 -1.67 -5.26 -0.87
C VAL A 43 -3.16 -5.35 -0.56
N VAL A 44 -3.73 -4.25 -0.07
CA VAL A 44 -5.16 -4.16 0.19
C VAL A 44 -5.78 -3.03 -0.61
N VAL A 45 -6.70 -3.39 -1.51
CA VAL A 45 -7.41 -2.44 -2.35
C VAL A 45 -8.43 -1.67 -1.52
N ARG A 46 -8.46 -0.35 -1.70
CA ARG A 46 -9.45 0.54 -1.09
C ARG A 46 -10.27 1.19 -2.20
N PRO A 47 -11.60 0.98 -2.22
CA PRO A 47 -12.44 1.40 -3.34
C PRO A 47 -12.74 2.91 -3.33
N SER A 48 -12.38 3.61 -2.25
CA SER A 48 -12.67 5.03 -2.09
C SER A 48 -11.67 5.71 -1.16
N TRP A 49 -11.61 7.03 -1.26
CA TRP A 49 -10.85 7.86 -0.33
C TRP A 49 -11.28 7.67 1.13
N SER A 50 -12.59 7.56 1.41
CA SER A 50 -13.08 7.34 2.78
C SER A 50 -12.57 6.02 3.35
N ALA A 51 -12.59 4.94 2.55
CA ALA A 51 -12.07 3.64 2.99
C ALA A 51 -10.56 3.65 3.23
N LEU A 52 -9.81 4.44 2.44
CA LEU A 52 -8.37 4.65 2.65
C LEU A 52 -8.10 5.45 3.93
N GLU A 53 -8.81 6.55 4.13
CA GLU A 53 -8.68 7.41 5.32
C GLU A 53 -9.00 6.62 6.61
N GLU A 54 -10.06 5.81 6.59
CA GLU A 54 -10.41 4.92 7.71
C GLU A 54 -9.32 3.88 8.02
N ALA A 55 -8.69 3.30 6.99
CA ALA A 55 -7.61 2.33 7.19
C ALA A 55 -6.36 2.99 7.78
N LEU A 56 -6.04 4.22 7.36
CA LEU A 56 -4.95 5.02 7.92
C LEU A 56 -5.23 5.40 9.38
N ASP A 57 -6.45 5.82 9.68
CA ASP A 57 -6.87 6.18 11.05
C ASP A 57 -6.79 5.01 12.03
N ARG A 58 -7.06 3.78 11.57
CA ARG A 58 -6.92 2.57 12.38
C ARG A 58 -5.48 2.07 12.50
N GLY A 59 -4.55 2.60 11.70
CA GLY A 59 -3.18 2.11 11.61
C GLY A 59 -3.08 0.73 10.95
N ASP A 60 -4.04 0.36 10.11
CA ASP A 60 -4.10 -0.94 9.43
C ASP A 60 -3.07 -1.04 8.29
N VAL A 61 -2.50 0.09 7.86
CA VAL A 61 -1.64 0.19 6.67
C VAL A 61 -0.45 1.10 6.96
N GLU A 62 0.69 0.80 6.34
CA GLU A 62 1.97 1.46 6.62
C GLU A 62 2.43 2.36 5.47
N ALA A 63 1.82 2.20 4.29
CA ALA A 63 1.99 3.08 3.15
C ALA A 63 0.77 3.00 2.22
N CYS A 64 0.61 3.99 1.35
CA CYS A 64 -0.45 3.98 0.36
C CYS A 64 0.00 4.43 -1.03
N LEU A 65 -0.59 3.78 -2.03
CA LEU A 65 -0.50 4.13 -3.43
C LEU A 65 -1.84 4.72 -3.85
N VAL A 66 -1.81 5.91 -4.44
CA VAL A 66 -3.04 6.65 -4.75
C VAL A 66 -2.98 7.21 -6.16
N ASP A 67 -4.05 7.01 -6.93
CA ASP A 67 -4.25 7.70 -8.20
C ASP A 67 -4.36 9.22 -7.99
N ALA A 68 -3.45 9.97 -8.61
CA ALA A 68 -3.38 11.42 -8.51
C ALA A 68 -4.45 12.13 -9.34
N ASP A 69 -5.22 11.41 -10.15
CA ASP A 69 -6.29 11.96 -10.98
C ASP A 69 -7.69 11.54 -10.50
N HIS A 70 -7.81 10.82 -9.37
CA HIS A 70 -9.10 10.35 -8.83
C HIS A 70 -9.58 11.11 -7.58
N PRO A 71 -10.83 11.62 -7.54
CA PRO A 71 -11.83 11.61 -8.61
C PRO A 71 -11.54 12.62 -9.73
N ASP A 72 -10.78 13.66 -9.41
CA ASP A 72 -10.19 14.62 -10.33
C ASP A 72 -8.86 15.10 -9.73
N ARG A 73 -7.95 15.61 -10.57
CA ARG A 73 -6.60 16.02 -10.16
C ARG A 73 -6.58 17.06 -9.04
N THR A 74 -7.51 18.02 -9.05
CA THR A 74 -7.53 19.10 -8.05
C THR A 74 -7.96 18.55 -6.70
N THR A 75 -9.02 17.75 -6.68
CA THR A 75 -9.53 17.11 -5.46
C THR A 75 -8.52 16.10 -4.91
N ALA A 76 -7.94 15.26 -5.77
CA ALA A 76 -6.90 14.30 -5.40
C ALA A 76 -5.70 15.00 -4.75
N SER A 77 -5.17 16.05 -5.38
CA SER A 77 -4.04 16.83 -4.85
C SER A 77 -4.33 17.43 -3.46
N ARG A 78 -5.54 17.97 -3.25
CA ARG A 78 -5.96 18.49 -1.93
C ARG A 78 -6.03 17.37 -0.89
N ARG A 79 -6.59 16.21 -1.24
CA ARG A 79 -6.68 15.05 -0.34
C ARG A 79 -5.30 14.50 0.01
N ILE A 80 -4.42 14.30 -0.98
CA ILE A 80 -3.03 13.85 -0.77
C ILE A 80 -2.29 14.81 0.17
N SER A 81 -2.43 16.11 -0.06
CA SER A 81 -1.82 17.13 0.81
C SER A 81 -2.37 17.07 2.24
N SER A 82 -3.66 16.78 2.40
CA SER A 82 -4.28 16.57 3.70
C SER A 82 -3.73 15.33 4.41
N LEU A 83 -3.64 14.20 3.69
CA LEU A 83 -3.08 12.96 4.22
C LEU A 83 -1.63 13.15 4.68
N ARG A 84 -0.78 13.80 3.89
CA ARG A 84 0.63 14.08 4.25
C ARG A 84 0.77 14.90 5.54
N ARG A 85 -0.15 15.83 5.79
CA ARG A 85 -0.16 16.61 7.05
C ARG A 85 -0.66 15.81 8.24
N ARG A 86 -1.66 14.95 8.01
CA ARG A 86 -2.32 14.17 9.07
C ARG A 86 -1.52 12.93 9.46
N PHE A 87 -0.80 12.33 8.52
CA PHE A 87 -0.01 11.11 8.69
C PHE A 87 1.41 11.33 8.17
N PRO A 88 2.25 12.11 8.89
CA PRO A 88 3.58 12.50 8.40
C PRO A 88 4.55 11.32 8.21
N ASP A 89 4.33 10.22 8.94
CA ASP A 89 5.21 9.05 8.92
C ASP A 89 4.78 7.99 7.87
N ILE A 90 3.64 8.18 7.20
CA ILE A 90 3.14 7.27 6.17
C ILE A 90 3.71 7.65 4.81
N ALA A 91 4.30 6.67 4.11
CA ALA A 91 4.72 6.88 2.73
C ALA A 91 3.51 6.94 1.79
N ILE A 92 3.33 8.07 1.11
CA ILE A 92 2.24 8.29 0.15
C ILE A 92 2.83 8.44 -1.26
N VAL A 93 2.63 7.40 -2.07
CA VAL A 93 3.08 7.33 -3.46
C VAL A 93 1.90 7.66 -4.38
N THR A 94 2.10 8.63 -5.26
CA THR A 94 1.07 9.07 -6.21
C THR A 94 1.33 8.48 -7.58
N CYS A 95 0.35 7.76 -8.13
CA CYS A 95 0.38 7.26 -9.49
C CYS A 95 -0.13 8.34 -10.43
N LEU A 96 0.66 8.66 -11.46
CA LEU A 96 0.29 9.57 -12.53
C LEU A 96 0.20 8.77 -13.82
N ASP A 97 -0.89 8.95 -14.57
CA ASP A 97 -0.97 8.45 -15.93
C ASP A 97 -0.28 9.45 -16.87
N ALA A 98 0.81 9.03 -17.50
CA ALA A 98 1.61 9.89 -18.36
C ALA A 98 0.92 10.19 -19.70
N ASP A 99 -0.10 9.40 -20.09
CA ASP A 99 -0.69 9.43 -21.43
C ASP A 99 -1.94 10.34 -21.54
N ARG A 100 -2.20 11.21 -20.55
CA ARG A 100 -3.34 12.16 -20.54
C ARG A 100 -2.97 13.60 -20.94
N SER A 101 -2.00 13.78 -21.82
CA SER A 101 -1.61 15.10 -22.39
C SER A 101 -2.13 15.29 -23.81
#